data_AF-A0A257NE92-F1
#
_entry.id   AF-A0A257NE92-F1
#
_cell.length_a   1.000
_cell.length_b   1.000
_cell.length_c   1.000
_cell.angle_alpha   90.00
_cell.angle_beta   90.00
_cell.angle_gamma   90.00
#
_symmetry.space_group_name_H-M   'P 1'
#
loop_
_entity.id
_entity.type
_entity.pdbx_description
1 polymer ?
#
loop_
_entity_poly.entity_id
_entity_poly.type
_entity_poly.pdbx_seq_one_letter_code
_entity_poly.pdbx_strand_id
1 'polypeptide(L)' 'MTDPIRKLIMAHEEAGAIQKLAIAEGMQTLYENGLVKVIQGITTLEEVMRVTSET' A
#
# COMPACT_ATOMS: atom_id res chain seq x y z
N MET A 1 2.58 11.28 7.98
CA MET A 1 1.14 11.31 8.31
C MET A 1 0.60 12.67 7.91
N THR A 2 -0.28 12.70 6.92
CA THR A 2 -0.92 13.92 6.42
C THR A 2 -2.12 14.30 7.29
N ASP A 3 -2.53 15.55 7.22
CA ASP A 3 -3.70 16.03 7.99
C ASP A 3 -5.02 15.35 7.58
N PRO A 4 -5.28 15.05 6.29
CA PRO A 4 -6.47 14.30 5.86
C PRO A 4 -6.53 12.88 6.46
N ILE A 5 -5.42 12.13 6.44
CA ILE A 5 -5.34 10.81 7.08
C ILE A 5 -5.61 10.92 8.59
N ARG A 6 -5.05 11.92 9.27
CA ARG A 6 -5.27 12.13 10.72
C ARG A 6 -6.75 12.34 11.03
N LYS A 7 -7.48 13.08 10.20
CA LYS A 7 -8.93 13.30 10.37
C LYS A 7 -9.72 12.00 10.28
N LEU A 8 -9.41 11.14 9.30
CA LEU A 8 -10.08 9.84 9.17
C LEU A 8 -9.81 8.93 10.39
N ILE A 9 -8.58 8.93 10.90
CA ILE A 9 -8.22 8.19 12.11
C ILE A 9 -9.03 8.70 13.32
N MET A 10 -9.10 10.03 13.53
CA MET A 10 -9.86 10.60 14.64
C MET A 10 -11.36 10.32 14.54
N ALA A 11 -11.89 10.23 13.31
CA ALA A 11 -13.27 9.87 13.03
C ALA A 11 -13.55 8.36 13.14
N HIS A 12 -12.56 7.52 13.43
CA HIS A 12 -12.68 6.05 13.48
C HIS A 12 -13.24 5.46 12.18
N GLU A 13 -12.85 6.05 11.06
CA GLU A 13 -13.24 5.57 9.74
C GLU A 13 -12.65 4.19 9.44
N GLU A 14 -13.33 3.45 8.58
CA GLU A 14 -12.91 2.11 8.16
C GLU A 14 -11.51 2.13 7.53
N ALA A 15 -10.74 1.07 7.76
CA ALA A 15 -9.38 0.93 7.23
C ALA A 15 -9.33 1.11 5.70
N GLY A 16 -10.37 0.68 4.98
CA GLY A 16 -10.48 0.87 3.53
C GLY A 16 -10.61 2.34 3.11
N ALA A 17 -11.24 3.20 3.91
CA ALA A 17 -11.32 4.63 3.63
C ALA A 17 -9.95 5.30 3.80
N ILE A 18 -9.23 4.94 4.86
CA ILE A 18 -7.86 5.42 5.12
C ILE A 18 -6.92 4.96 4.00
N GLN A 19 -7.00 3.70 3.60
CA GLN A 19 -6.18 3.13 2.53
C GLN A 19 -6.42 3.85 1.19
N LYS A 20 -7.68 4.07 0.81
CA LYS A 20 -8.03 4.78 -0.44
C LYS A 20 -7.44 6.19 -0.46
N LEU A 21 -7.57 6.93 0.63
CA LEU A 21 -7.01 8.27 0.74
C LEU A 21 -5.48 8.24 0.67
N ALA A 22 -4.85 7.30 1.37
CA ALA A 22 -3.40 7.17 1.35
C ALA A 22 -2.88 6.89 -0.06
N ILE A 23 -3.53 5.99 -0.82
CA ILE A 23 -3.18 5.71 -2.22
C ILE A 23 -3.36 6.97 -3.08
N ALA A 24 -4.46 7.71 -2.91
CA ALA A 24 -4.71 8.96 -3.63
C ALA A 24 -3.66 10.04 -3.32
N GLU A 25 -3.09 10.04 -2.11
CA GLU A 25 -1.99 10.93 -1.71
C GLU A 25 -0.59 10.43 -2.13
N GLY A 26 -0.51 9.33 -2.89
CA GLY A 26 0.74 8.81 -3.45
C GLY A 26 1.38 7.68 -2.65
N MET A 27 0.68 7.10 -1.68
CA MET A 27 1.14 5.85 -1.05
C MET A 27 1.16 4.73 -2.09
N GLN A 28 2.31 4.09 -2.25
CA GLN A 28 2.42 2.86 -3.02
C GLN A 28 2.00 1.66 -2.17
N THR A 29 1.23 0.77 -2.76
CA THR A 29 0.91 -0.53 -2.16
C THR A 29 2.14 -1.43 -2.10
N LEU A 30 2.12 -2.43 -1.22
CA LEU A 30 3.17 -3.43 -1.14
C LEU A 30 3.37 -4.16 -2.48
N TYR A 31 2.26 -4.43 -3.19
CA TYR A 31 2.28 -5.04 -4.51
C TYR A 31 2.98 -4.18 -5.56
N GLU A 32 2.61 -2.90 -5.67
CA GLU A 32 3.25 -1.97 -6.60
C GLU A 32 4.74 -1.81 -6.30
N ASN A 33 5.10 -1.68 -5.02
CA ASN A 33 6.51 -1.62 -4.62
C ASN A 33 7.27 -2.90 -4.98
N GLY A 34 6.64 -4.07 -4.81
CA GLY A 34 7.17 -5.37 -5.22
C GLY A 34 7.45 -5.43 -6.72
N LEU A 35 6.52 -4.96 -7.55
CA LEU A 35 6.70 -4.92 -9.01
C LEU A 35 7.90 -4.06 -9.42
N VAL A 36 8.11 -2.91 -8.77
CA VAL A 36 9.30 -2.07 -9.03
C VAL A 36 10.58 -2.85 -8.72
N LYS A 37 10.62 -3.58 -7.61
CA LYS A 37 11.78 -4.40 -7.23
C LYS A 37 12.03 -5.57 -8.19
N VAL A 38 10.99 -6.13 -8.79
CA VAL A 38 11.12 -7.17 -9.84
C VAL A 38 11.79 -6.59 -11.08
N ILE A 39 11.35 -5.42 -11.54
CA ILE A 39 11.95 -4.73 -12.70
C ILE A 39 13.42 -4.38 -12.43
N GLN A 40 13.76 -4.05 -11.18
CA GLN A 40 15.14 -3.77 -10.75
C GLN A 40 16.00 -5.04 -10.57
N GLY A 41 15.42 -6.24 -10.69
CA GLY A 41 16.13 -7.51 -10.49
C GLY A 41 16.48 -7.81 -9.02
N ILE A 42 15.80 -7.19 -8.06
CA ILE A 42 16.05 -7.35 -6.62
C ILE A 42 15.26 -8.54 -6.04
N THR A 43 14.08 -8.82 -6.58
CA THR A 43 13.19 -9.93 -6.15
C THR A 43 12.54 -10.57 -7.38
N THR A 44 11.85 -11.69 -7.19
CA THR A 44 11.12 -12.40 -8.26
C THR A 44 9.63 -12.10 -8.21
N LEU A 45 8.96 -12.24 -9.36
CA LEU A 45 7.51 -12.09 -9.43
C LEU A 45 6.80 -13.11 -8.51
N GLU A 46 7.30 -14.33 -8.42
CA GLU A 46 6.76 -15.38 -7.52
C GLU A 46 6.84 -14.96 -6.05
N GLU A 47 7.94 -14.35 -5.63
CA GLU A 47 8.10 -13.87 -4.26
C GLU A 47 7.13 -12.72 -3.93
N VAL A 48 6.97 -11.76 -4.84
CA VAL A 48 5.99 -10.68 -4.69
C VAL A 48 4.59 -11.25 -4.57
N MET A 49 4.19 -12.14 -5.48
CA MET A 49 2.87 -12.76 -5.47
C MET A 49 2.62 -13.55 -4.18
N ARG A 50 3.60 -14.31 -3.68
CA ARG A 50 3.48 -15.05 -2.42
C ARG A 50 3.19 -14.11 -1.25
N VAL A 51 4.00 -13.06 -1.10
CA VAL A 51 3.92 -12.16 0.06
C VAL A 51 2.69 -11.26 0.01
N THR A 52 2.23 -10.84 -1.17
CA THR A 52 1.05 -9.97 -1.29
C THR A 52 -0.26 -10.72 -1.30
N SER A 53 -0.26 -12.04 -1.54
CA SER A 53 -1.47 -12.87 -1.58
C SER A 53 -1.81 -13.52 -0.22
N GLU A 54 -0.91 -13.48 0.76
CA GLU A 54 -1.15 -13.98 2.13
C GLU A 54 -2.04 -13.05 2.98
N THR A 55 -2.92 -12.26 2.36
CA THR A 55 -3.83 -11.33 3.09
C THR A 55 -5.23 -11.90 3.22
#